data_AF-A0A139DCT9-F1
#
_entry.id   AF-A0A139DCT9-F1
#
_cell.length_a   1.000
_cell.length_b   1.000
_cell.length_c   1.000
_cell.angle_alpha   90.00
_cell.angle_beta   90.00
_cell.angle_gamma   90.00
#
_symmetry.space_group_name_H-M   'P 1'
#
loop_
_entity.id
_entity.type
_entity.pdbx_description
1 polymer ?
#
loop_
_entity_poly.entity_id
_entity_poly.type
_entity_poly.pdbx_seq_one_letter_code
_entity_poly.pdbx_strand_id
1 'polypeptide(L)'
;MSHHDPSRYGEHHPLLELLKQLYGARELIVDAYERTGAELDEKDLMRVEPLLKAHLIRREGSGGIRLNQKLQKVFDSALRKNRIAAINTDLHWEMQAAALAMQQLEEAKQRGLFGEIEPAREEVEQHLLAIYDILDDSSTAIYNRVTSSYGMMTNPEIRKREHELYNRQLSNLVDSYNQMRSGLTEEPFSLDHEIAGFIGNLDIRCMEVVDRIRQIQNTIRDNLFRVRELEKRARKIRAVADHLRQNPGFEATNTQERLEENSFFQSISPVRIQAAPDLQDPGVQESCAELVTQLSRQLKTTAPKTERNQSQLMSREQSAHVAKPAMLDMLVLKLLARCYAAGEPLSGKPPIF
;
A
#
# COMPACT_ATOMS: atom_id res chain seq x y z
N MET A 1 -26.66 7.72 -34.88
CA MET A 1 -27.29 7.94 -33.56
C MET A 1 -28.16 6.73 -33.25
N SER A 2 -27.64 5.78 -32.49
CA SER A 2 -28.46 4.79 -31.78
C SER A 2 -28.01 4.82 -30.34
N HIS A 3 -28.82 5.44 -29.49
CA HIS A 3 -28.66 5.39 -28.05
C HIS A 3 -28.88 3.94 -27.61
N HIS A 4 -27.79 3.29 -27.19
CA HIS A 4 -27.85 2.03 -26.48
C HIS A 4 -28.04 2.38 -25.00
N ASP A 5 -29.24 2.12 -24.50
CA ASP A 5 -29.68 2.41 -23.14
C ASP A 5 -29.21 1.27 -22.21
N PRO A 6 -28.27 1.49 -21.26
CA PRO A 6 -27.65 0.42 -20.48
C PRO A 6 -28.51 -0.04 -19.27
N SER A 7 -29.78 0.35 -19.19
CA SER A 7 -30.56 0.31 -17.95
C SER A 7 -31.39 -0.96 -17.70
N ARG A 8 -31.17 -2.07 -18.43
CA ARG A 8 -32.04 -3.28 -18.35
C ARG A 8 -31.45 -4.53 -17.69
N TYR A 9 -30.22 -4.51 -17.19
CA TYR A 9 -29.61 -5.67 -16.51
C TYR A 9 -29.71 -5.65 -14.97
N GLY A 10 -30.57 -4.79 -14.41
CA GLY A 10 -30.55 -4.46 -12.98
C GLY A 10 -31.45 -5.27 -12.03
N GLU A 11 -32.44 -6.03 -12.50
CA GLU A 11 -33.53 -6.44 -11.57
C GLU A 11 -33.47 -7.88 -11.03
N HIS A 12 -32.82 -8.85 -11.67
CA HIS A 12 -32.92 -10.26 -11.26
C HIS A 12 -31.58 -11.00 -11.30
N HIS A 13 -30.59 -10.50 -10.55
CA HIS A 13 -29.36 -11.28 -10.32
C HIS A 13 -29.61 -12.31 -9.19
N PRO A 14 -29.43 -13.62 -9.42
CA PRO A 14 -29.76 -14.66 -8.44
C PRO A 14 -28.99 -14.51 -7.11
N LEU A 15 -27.78 -13.96 -7.17
CA LEU A 15 -26.99 -13.61 -5.99
C LEU A 15 -27.61 -12.49 -5.13
N LEU A 16 -28.30 -11.52 -5.76
CA LEU A 16 -28.95 -10.42 -5.04
C LEU A 16 -30.19 -10.91 -4.31
N GLU A 17 -30.92 -11.84 -4.90
CA GLU A 17 -32.05 -12.53 -4.27
C GLU A 17 -31.58 -13.41 -3.11
N LEU A 18 -30.47 -14.15 -3.28
CA LEU A 18 -29.85 -14.94 -2.21
C LEU A 18 -29.40 -14.07 -1.03
N LEU A 19 -28.78 -12.92 -1.30
CA LEU A 19 -28.38 -11.96 -0.26
C LEU A 19 -29.59 -11.37 0.49
N LYS A 20 -30.69 -11.08 -0.21
CA LYS A 20 -31.94 -10.65 0.41
C LYS A 20 -32.54 -11.75 1.31
N GLN A 21 -32.49 -13.01 0.87
CA GLN A 21 -32.93 -14.17 1.65
C GLN A 21 -32.06 -14.40 2.89
N LEU A 22 -30.72 -14.28 2.75
CA LEU A 22 -29.79 -14.32 3.88
C LEU A 22 -30.04 -13.19 4.88
N TYR A 23 -30.32 -11.97 4.40
CA TYR A 23 -30.64 -10.84 5.27
C TYR A 23 -31.98 -11.03 6.00
N GLY A 24 -32.98 -11.61 5.33
CA GLY A 24 -34.28 -11.91 5.91
C GLY A 24 -34.25 -12.96 7.03
N ALA A 25 -33.27 -13.87 7.00
CA ALA A 25 -33.07 -14.91 8.01
C ALA A 25 -31.85 -14.66 8.93
N ARG A 26 -31.36 -13.42 9.00
CA ARG A 26 -30.10 -13.06 9.68
C ARG A 26 -30.03 -13.50 11.15
N GLU A 27 -31.12 -13.37 11.90
CA GLU A 27 -31.17 -13.71 13.33
C GLU A 27 -31.05 -15.24 13.52
N LEU A 28 -31.80 -16.01 12.72
CA LEU A 28 -31.72 -17.47 12.71
C LEU A 28 -30.36 -18.01 12.23
N ILE A 29 -29.68 -17.30 11.33
CA ILE A 29 -28.33 -17.65 10.88
C ILE A 29 -27.30 -17.45 11.99
N VAL A 30 -27.43 -16.39 12.78
CA VAL A 30 -26.56 -16.13 13.94
C VAL A 30 -26.80 -17.19 15.02
N ASP A 31 -28.05 -17.51 15.33
CA ASP A 31 -28.38 -18.56 16.30
C ASP A 31 -27.87 -19.94 15.85
N ALA A 32 -28.03 -20.26 14.56
CA ALA A 32 -27.50 -21.48 13.95
C ALA A 32 -25.95 -21.52 13.90
N TYR A 33 -25.28 -20.37 13.92
CA TYR A 33 -23.83 -20.26 14.00
C TYR A 33 -23.32 -20.48 15.43
N GLU A 34 -24.00 -19.92 16.43
CA GLU A 34 -23.63 -20.01 17.85
C GLU A 34 -23.90 -21.39 18.48
N ARG A 35 -24.43 -22.35 17.70
CA ARG A 35 -24.79 -23.73 18.12
C ARG A 35 -25.84 -23.78 19.22
N THR A 36 -26.59 -22.70 19.42
CA THR A 36 -27.78 -22.71 20.28
C THR A 36 -28.91 -23.19 19.39
N GLY A 37 -29.30 -24.46 19.51
CA GLY A 37 -30.42 -24.99 18.75
C GLY A 37 -31.67 -24.16 19.02
N ALA A 38 -32.04 -23.30 18.08
CA ALA A 38 -33.25 -22.49 18.18
C ALA A 38 -34.46 -23.36 17.83
N GLU A 39 -35.46 -23.38 18.72
CA GLU A 39 -36.78 -23.94 18.38
C GLU A 39 -37.42 -23.05 17.33
N LEU A 40 -37.76 -23.66 16.18
CA LEU A 40 -38.31 -22.92 15.05
C LEU A 40 -39.82 -22.85 15.13
N ASP A 41 -40.35 -21.63 15.12
CA ASP A 41 -41.78 -21.40 14.91
C ASP A 41 -42.15 -21.62 13.43
N GLU A 42 -43.43 -21.85 13.13
CA GLU A 42 -43.92 -22.16 11.77
C GLU A 42 -43.64 -21.03 10.76
N LYS A 43 -43.54 -19.79 11.27
CA LYS A 43 -43.14 -18.59 10.50
C LYS A 43 -41.64 -18.55 10.18
N ASP A 44 -40.80 -19.08 11.05
CA ASP A 44 -39.36 -19.15 10.84
C ASP A 44 -39.00 -20.27 9.87
N LEU A 45 -39.81 -21.34 9.85
CA LEU A 45 -39.71 -22.41 8.87
C LEU A 45 -39.87 -21.89 7.42
N MET A 46 -40.84 -21.00 7.19
CA MET A 46 -41.06 -20.39 5.86
C MET A 46 -39.92 -19.48 5.43
N ARG A 47 -39.24 -18.80 6.37
CA ARG A 47 -38.09 -17.92 6.08
C ARG A 47 -36.81 -18.71 5.77
N VAL A 48 -36.67 -19.91 6.35
CA VAL A 48 -35.49 -20.77 6.16
C VAL A 48 -35.66 -21.72 4.97
N GLU A 49 -36.88 -21.99 4.51
CA GLU A 49 -37.14 -22.90 3.38
C GLU A 49 -36.33 -22.59 2.10
N PRO A 50 -36.15 -21.31 1.68
CA PRO A 50 -35.30 -20.98 0.53
C PRO A 50 -33.82 -21.31 0.79
N LEU A 51 -33.34 -21.12 2.03
CA LEU A 51 -31.96 -21.38 2.43
C LEU A 51 -31.67 -22.88 2.61
N LEU A 52 -32.68 -23.67 2.97
CA LEU A 52 -32.65 -25.13 2.94
C LEU A 52 -32.58 -25.65 1.50
N LYS A 53 -33.39 -25.10 0.59
CA LYS A 53 -33.38 -25.42 -0.85
C LYS A 53 -32.05 -25.04 -1.51
N ALA A 54 -31.45 -23.91 -1.11
CA ALA A 54 -30.12 -23.48 -1.54
C ALA A 54 -28.96 -24.25 -0.85
N HIS A 55 -29.26 -25.22 0.01
CA HIS A 55 -28.28 -26.01 0.78
C HIS A 55 -27.33 -25.17 1.64
N LEU A 56 -27.71 -23.96 2.02
CA LEU A 56 -26.92 -23.10 2.90
C LEU A 56 -27.10 -23.44 4.38
N ILE A 57 -28.23 -24.09 4.68
CA ILE A 57 -28.66 -24.49 6.02
C ILE A 57 -29.11 -25.95 6.00
N ARG A 58 -28.79 -26.73 7.04
CA ARG A 58 -29.25 -28.12 7.25
C ARG A 58 -30.09 -28.23 8.52
N ARG A 59 -31.07 -29.14 8.51
CA ARG A 59 -31.81 -29.51 9.72
C ARG A 59 -31.05 -30.57 10.51
N GLU A 60 -30.97 -30.40 11.82
CA GLU A 60 -30.39 -31.35 12.77
C GLU A 60 -31.48 -31.76 13.79
N GLY A 61 -31.91 -33.02 13.75
CA GLY A 61 -32.89 -33.56 14.70
C GLY A 61 -34.28 -32.89 14.70
N SER A 62 -34.98 -32.97 15.83
CA SER A 62 -36.40 -32.64 16.01
C SER A 62 -36.72 -31.14 16.11
N GLY A 63 -35.89 -30.26 15.54
CA GLY A 63 -36.13 -28.82 15.59
C GLY A 63 -34.90 -27.93 15.46
N GLY A 64 -33.69 -28.49 15.39
CA GLY A 64 -32.47 -27.71 15.26
C GLY A 64 -32.16 -27.34 13.81
N ILE A 65 -31.65 -26.14 13.61
CA ILE A 65 -30.99 -25.73 12.37
C ILE A 65 -29.48 -25.62 12.61
N ARG A 66 -28.71 -26.07 11.62
CA ARG A 66 -27.26 -25.89 11.56
C ARG A 66 -26.84 -25.29 10.22
N LEU A 67 -25.88 -24.38 10.25
CA LEU A 67 -25.28 -23.85 9.02
C LEU A 67 -24.51 -24.92 8.26
N ASN A 68 -24.56 -24.87 6.92
CA ASN A 68 -23.72 -25.73 6.10
C ASN A 68 -22.24 -25.33 6.27
N GLN A 69 -21.34 -26.32 6.23
CA GLN A 69 -19.92 -26.15 6.46
C GLN A 69 -19.28 -25.10 5.54
N LYS A 70 -19.73 -24.99 4.29
CA LYS A 70 -19.23 -23.97 3.34
C LYS A 70 -19.57 -22.54 3.78
N LEU A 71 -20.82 -22.30 4.19
CA LEU A 71 -21.26 -20.99 4.68
C LEU A 71 -20.65 -20.67 6.06
N GLN A 72 -20.54 -21.68 6.92
CA GLN A 72 -19.83 -21.57 8.18
C GLN A 72 -18.36 -21.19 7.97
N LYS A 73 -17.66 -21.78 6.99
CA LYS A 73 -16.29 -21.39 6.61
C LYS A 73 -16.21 -19.94 6.12
N VAL A 74 -17.18 -19.45 5.35
CA VAL A 74 -17.22 -18.04 4.91
C VAL A 74 -17.41 -17.08 6.09
N PHE A 75 -18.34 -17.38 6.99
CA PHE A 75 -18.52 -16.57 8.21
C PHE A 75 -17.33 -16.69 9.15
N ASP A 76 -16.76 -17.88 9.32
CA ASP A 76 -15.53 -18.10 10.08
C ASP A 76 -14.35 -17.32 9.49
N SER A 77 -14.24 -17.24 8.16
CA SER A 77 -13.23 -16.42 7.47
C SER A 77 -13.41 -14.92 7.78
N ALA A 78 -14.65 -14.46 7.84
CA ALA A 78 -14.98 -13.09 8.20
C ALA A 78 -14.82 -12.78 9.71
N LEU A 79 -15.05 -13.76 10.59
CA LEU A 79 -15.18 -13.57 12.05
C LEU A 79 -13.96 -14.03 12.87
N ARG A 80 -13.17 -15.00 12.41
CA ARG A 80 -12.10 -15.57 13.24
C ARG A 80 -10.84 -14.70 13.25
N LYS A 81 -10.58 -14.12 14.42
CA LYS A 81 -9.37 -13.34 14.74
C LYS A 81 -8.07 -14.19 14.74
N ASN A 82 -8.17 -15.51 14.93
CA ASN A 82 -7.02 -16.43 14.95
C ASN A 82 -7.00 -17.33 13.72
N ARG A 83 -6.43 -16.80 12.63
CA ARG A 83 -6.43 -17.44 11.32
C ARG A 83 -5.39 -18.56 11.16
N ILE A 84 -4.32 -18.60 11.96
CA ILE A 84 -3.13 -19.39 11.57
C ILE A 84 -3.13 -20.84 12.04
N ALA A 85 -3.71 -21.15 13.20
CA ALA A 85 -3.94 -22.54 13.55
C ALA A 85 -4.91 -23.21 12.55
N ALA A 86 -5.89 -22.44 12.05
CA ALA A 86 -6.76 -22.86 10.96
C ALA A 86 -5.97 -22.99 9.65
N ILE A 87 -5.21 -21.97 9.23
CA ILE A 87 -4.41 -21.98 7.98
C ILE A 87 -3.45 -23.18 7.93
N ASN A 88 -2.71 -23.48 8.99
CA ASN A 88 -1.78 -24.61 8.97
C ASN A 88 -2.53 -25.96 8.90
N THR A 89 -3.70 -26.04 9.51
CA THR A 89 -4.56 -27.23 9.42
C THR A 89 -5.16 -27.35 8.02
N ASP A 90 -5.61 -26.24 7.45
CA ASP A 90 -6.24 -26.16 6.13
C ASP A 90 -5.22 -26.43 5.01
N LEU A 91 -4.02 -25.85 5.08
CA LEU A 91 -2.92 -26.09 4.13
C LEU A 91 -2.48 -27.55 4.15
N HIS A 92 -2.33 -28.13 5.35
CA HIS A 92 -1.95 -29.53 5.50
C HIS A 92 -3.05 -30.46 4.98
N TRP A 93 -4.31 -30.13 5.24
CA TRP A 93 -5.47 -30.85 4.71
C TRP A 93 -5.50 -30.82 3.17
N GLU A 94 -5.38 -29.64 2.55
CA GLU A 94 -5.40 -29.53 1.08
C GLU A 94 -4.19 -30.24 0.45
N MET A 95 -3.04 -30.24 1.11
CA MET A 95 -1.86 -30.99 0.66
C MET A 95 -2.07 -32.52 0.74
N GLN A 96 -2.71 -33.02 1.79
CA GLN A 96 -3.10 -34.43 1.88
C GLN A 96 -4.16 -34.80 0.84
N ALA A 97 -5.14 -33.92 0.60
CA ALA A 97 -6.16 -34.11 -0.41
C ALA A 97 -5.55 -34.15 -1.82
N ALA A 98 -4.63 -33.24 -2.13
CA ALA A 98 -3.87 -33.26 -3.37
C ALA A 98 -3.06 -34.56 -3.55
N ALA A 99 -2.45 -35.07 -2.47
CA ALA A 99 -1.70 -36.32 -2.52
C ALA A 99 -2.61 -37.53 -2.79
N LEU A 100 -3.80 -37.56 -2.19
CA LEU A 100 -4.80 -38.59 -2.45
C LEU A 100 -5.33 -38.51 -3.90
N ALA A 101 -5.63 -37.31 -4.40
CA ALA A 101 -6.06 -37.11 -5.77
C ALA A 101 -4.97 -37.53 -6.78
N MET A 102 -3.69 -37.30 -6.46
CA MET A 102 -2.57 -37.80 -7.26
C MET A 102 -2.50 -39.32 -7.30
N GLN A 103 -2.73 -40.00 -6.18
CA GLN A 103 -2.79 -41.46 -6.16
C GLN A 103 -3.93 -42.00 -7.03
N GLN A 104 -5.09 -41.35 -7.00
CA GLN A 104 -6.23 -41.70 -7.86
C GLN A 104 -5.90 -41.48 -9.35
N LEU A 105 -5.24 -40.37 -9.68
CA LEU A 105 -4.75 -40.09 -11.03
C LEU A 105 -3.78 -41.18 -11.51
N GLU A 106 -2.84 -41.58 -10.65
CA GLU A 106 -1.88 -42.64 -10.97
C GLU A 106 -2.57 -44.00 -11.17
N GLU A 107 -3.53 -44.36 -10.30
CA GLU A 107 -4.34 -45.57 -10.46
C GLU A 107 -5.15 -45.56 -11.76
N ALA A 108 -5.79 -44.43 -12.10
CA ALA A 108 -6.55 -44.28 -13.34
C ALA A 108 -5.64 -44.42 -14.59
N LYS A 109 -4.41 -43.88 -14.53
CA LYS A 109 -3.39 -44.04 -15.57
C LYS A 109 -2.92 -45.49 -15.70
N GLN A 110 -2.62 -46.15 -14.59
CA GLN A 110 -2.18 -47.55 -14.59
C GLN A 110 -3.26 -48.51 -15.11
N ARG A 111 -4.54 -48.24 -14.82
CA ARG A 111 -5.69 -49.03 -15.30
C ARG A 111 -6.15 -48.66 -16.72
N GLY A 112 -5.59 -47.61 -17.33
CA GLY A 112 -5.96 -47.15 -18.67
C GLY A 112 -7.37 -46.58 -18.77
N LEU A 113 -7.91 -46.05 -17.67
CA LEU A 113 -9.26 -45.47 -17.60
C LEU A 113 -9.24 -44.03 -18.12
N PHE A 114 -9.13 -43.85 -19.43
CA PHE A 114 -8.96 -42.53 -20.06
C PHE A 114 -10.07 -41.51 -19.73
N GLY A 115 -11.27 -41.96 -19.37
CA GLY A 115 -12.37 -41.08 -18.95
C GLY A 115 -12.23 -40.51 -17.54
N GLU A 116 -11.42 -41.14 -16.69
CA GLU A 116 -11.22 -40.76 -15.27
C GLU A 116 -9.90 -40.00 -15.04
N ILE A 117 -8.96 -40.06 -16.00
CA ILE A 117 -7.67 -39.37 -15.92
C ILE A 117 -7.85 -37.85 -15.89
N GLU A 118 -8.65 -37.30 -16.82
CA GLU A 118 -8.86 -35.85 -16.91
C GLU A 118 -9.54 -35.25 -15.66
N PRO A 119 -10.66 -35.80 -15.13
CA PRO A 119 -11.27 -35.26 -13.92
C PRO A 119 -10.38 -35.42 -12.68
N ALA A 120 -9.62 -36.53 -12.57
CA ALA A 120 -8.66 -36.70 -11.48
C ALA A 120 -7.52 -35.67 -11.56
N ARG A 121 -7.06 -35.31 -12.77
CA ARG A 121 -6.07 -34.25 -12.97
C ARG A 121 -6.61 -32.89 -12.54
N GLU A 122 -7.84 -32.58 -12.96
CA GLU A 122 -8.50 -31.32 -12.58
C GLU A 122 -8.66 -31.21 -11.06
N GLU A 123 -8.99 -32.30 -10.37
CA GLU A 123 -9.10 -32.33 -8.91
C GLU A 123 -7.76 -32.03 -8.22
N VAL A 124 -6.65 -32.60 -8.71
CA VAL A 124 -5.30 -32.25 -8.22
C VAL A 124 -5.00 -30.77 -8.43
N GLU A 125 -5.23 -30.25 -9.64
CA GLU A 125 -4.99 -28.83 -9.96
C GLU A 125 -5.83 -27.91 -9.08
N GLN A 126 -7.08 -28.26 -8.80
CA GLN A 126 -7.96 -27.50 -7.90
C GLN A 126 -7.43 -27.45 -6.47
N HIS A 127 -6.95 -28.56 -5.91
CA HIS A 127 -6.35 -28.56 -4.57
C HIS A 127 -5.05 -27.74 -4.52
N LEU A 128 -4.23 -27.81 -5.57
CA LEU A 128 -3.02 -26.99 -5.70
C LEU A 128 -3.35 -25.49 -5.79
N LEU A 129 -4.42 -25.10 -6.47
CA LEU A 129 -4.89 -23.71 -6.51
C LEU A 129 -5.46 -23.25 -5.17
N ALA A 130 -6.21 -24.11 -4.47
CA ALA A 130 -6.73 -23.80 -3.15
C ALA A 130 -5.60 -23.52 -2.14
N ILE A 131 -4.49 -24.26 -2.24
CA ILE A 131 -3.27 -23.99 -1.48
C ILE A 131 -2.74 -22.57 -1.73
N TYR A 132 -2.67 -22.16 -2.99
CA TYR A 132 -2.25 -20.80 -3.34
C TYR A 132 -3.20 -19.75 -2.76
N ASP A 133 -4.52 -19.94 -2.89
CA ASP A 133 -5.52 -18.99 -2.39
C ASP A 133 -5.40 -18.81 -0.86
N ILE A 134 -5.19 -19.90 -0.12
CA ILE A 134 -4.97 -19.85 1.34
C ILE A 134 -3.74 -19.01 1.68
N LEU A 135 -2.64 -19.16 0.94
CA LEU A 135 -1.41 -18.40 1.13
C LEU A 135 -1.58 -16.91 0.77
N ASP A 136 -2.21 -16.61 -0.36
CA ASP A 136 -2.41 -15.23 -0.81
C ASP A 136 -3.36 -14.47 0.11
N ASP A 137 -4.49 -15.09 0.48
CA ASP A 137 -5.44 -14.51 1.40
C ASP A 137 -4.78 -14.20 2.74
N SER A 138 -4.00 -15.16 3.28
CA SER A 138 -3.36 -15.03 4.59
C SER A 138 -2.31 -13.93 4.62
N SER A 139 -1.47 -13.87 3.59
CA SER A 139 -0.51 -12.79 3.39
C SER A 139 -1.21 -11.42 3.31
N THR A 140 -2.26 -11.31 2.50
CA THR A 140 -3.02 -10.07 2.30
C THR A 140 -3.71 -9.60 3.57
N ALA A 141 -4.26 -10.51 4.36
CA ALA A 141 -4.91 -10.15 5.60
C ALA A 141 -3.94 -9.68 6.68
N ILE A 142 -2.75 -10.29 6.77
CA ILE A 142 -1.70 -9.81 7.67
C ILE A 142 -1.21 -8.43 7.19
N TYR A 143 -1.01 -8.23 5.88
CA TYR A 143 -0.67 -6.91 5.32
C TYR A 143 -1.69 -5.85 5.75
N ASN A 144 -2.98 -6.10 5.54
CA ASN A 144 -4.05 -5.16 5.89
C ASN A 144 -4.10 -4.86 7.39
N ARG A 145 -3.82 -5.85 8.25
CA ARG A 145 -3.75 -5.64 9.71
C ARG A 145 -2.53 -4.80 10.09
N VAL A 146 -1.37 -5.07 9.51
CA VAL A 146 -0.13 -4.33 9.77
C VAL A 146 -0.29 -2.87 9.33
N THR A 147 -0.86 -2.61 8.16
CA THR A 147 -1.08 -1.24 7.66
C THR A 147 -2.16 -0.50 8.45
N SER A 148 -3.27 -1.17 8.80
CA SER A 148 -4.36 -0.57 9.59
C SER A 148 -3.96 -0.27 11.05
N SER A 149 -3.15 -1.13 11.67
CA SER A 149 -2.70 -0.99 13.07
C SER A 149 -1.89 0.29 13.35
N TYR A 150 -1.35 0.93 12.31
CA TYR A 150 -0.53 2.14 12.44
C TYR A 150 -1.34 3.36 12.93
N GLY A 151 -2.68 3.37 12.80
CA GLY A 151 -3.51 4.54 13.11
C GLY A 151 -4.33 4.50 14.41
N MET A 152 -4.67 3.32 14.95
CA MET A 152 -5.81 3.21 15.89
C MET A 152 -5.46 2.99 17.37
N MET A 153 -4.27 2.47 17.71
CA MET A 153 -4.00 2.07 19.09
C MET A 153 -3.16 3.09 19.88
N THR A 154 -3.71 3.58 20.99
CA THR A 154 -3.09 4.58 21.87
C THR A 154 -1.87 4.04 22.64
N ASN A 155 -1.81 2.74 22.90
CA ASN A 155 -0.75 2.14 23.73
C ASN A 155 0.39 1.55 22.88
N PRO A 156 1.65 2.02 23.02
CA PRO A 156 2.80 1.51 22.28
C PRO A 156 3.19 0.06 22.63
N GLU A 157 2.97 -0.40 23.87
CA GLU A 157 3.34 -1.75 24.30
C GLU A 157 2.42 -2.82 23.69
N ILE A 158 1.13 -2.53 23.60
CA ILE A 158 0.16 -3.41 22.94
C ILE A 158 0.51 -3.54 21.45
N ARG A 159 0.83 -2.42 20.79
CA ARG A 159 1.28 -2.41 19.39
C ARG A 159 2.54 -3.25 19.17
N LYS A 160 3.53 -3.15 20.05
CA LYS A 160 4.75 -3.96 19.97
C LYS A 160 4.42 -5.46 20.02
N ARG A 161 3.58 -5.90 20.95
CA ARG A 161 3.15 -7.30 21.07
C ARG A 161 2.38 -7.77 19.84
N GLU A 162 1.49 -6.95 19.29
CA GLU A 162 0.76 -7.26 18.06
C GLU A 162 1.71 -7.40 16.85
N HIS A 163 2.66 -6.49 16.68
CA HIS A 163 3.65 -6.58 15.61
C HIS A 163 4.58 -7.80 15.77
N GLU A 164 5.00 -8.13 16.99
CA GLU A 164 5.75 -9.36 17.25
C GLU A 164 4.91 -10.61 16.94
N LEU A 165 3.62 -10.60 17.25
CA LEU A 165 2.68 -11.65 16.87
C LEU A 165 2.60 -11.77 15.35
N TYR A 166 2.31 -10.68 14.61
CA TYR A 166 2.24 -10.68 13.15
C TYR A 166 3.54 -11.15 12.50
N ASN A 167 4.69 -10.80 13.07
CA ASN A 167 5.98 -11.28 12.55
C ASN A 167 6.13 -12.81 12.72
N ARG A 168 5.81 -13.36 13.89
CA ARG A 168 5.81 -14.83 14.10
C ARG A 168 4.83 -15.52 13.16
N GLN A 169 3.68 -14.89 12.95
CA GLN A 169 2.63 -15.37 12.05
C GLN A 169 3.13 -15.45 10.59
N LEU A 170 3.84 -14.43 10.11
CA LEU A 170 4.45 -14.43 8.77
C LEU A 170 5.59 -15.45 8.66
N SER A 171 6.42 -15.60 9.71
CA SER A 171 7.48 -16.62 9.73
C SER A 171 6.90 -18.03 9.60
N ASN A 172 5.86 -18.36 10.37
CA ASN A 172 5.19 -19.65 10.27
C ASN A 172 4.60 -19.89 8.88
N LEU A 173 4.04 -18.85 8.24
CA LEU A 173 3.50 -18.95 6.88
C LEU A 173 4.58 -19.29 5.85
N VAL A 174 5.77 -18.70 5.98
CA VAL A 174 6.93 -19.02 5.14
C VAL A 174 7.41 -20.44 5.37
N ASP A 175 7.47 -20.88 6.63
CA ASP A 175 7.87 -22.26 6.97
C ASP A 175 6.87 -23.28 6.41
N SER A 176 5.56 -23.00 6.52
CA SER A 176 4.50 -23.82 5.93
C SER A 176 4.57 -23.85 4.41
N TYR A 177 4.87 -22.72 3.76
CA TYR A 177 5.13 -22.67 2.32
C TYR A 177 6.33 -23.55 1.92
N ASN A 178 7.45 -23.46 2.65
CA ASN A 178 8.63 -24.26 2.37
C ASN A 178 8.38 -25.77 2.55
N GLN A 179 7.62 -26.15 3.58
CA GLN A 179 7.22 -27.55 3.81
C GLN A 179 6.34 -28.08 2.67
N MET A 180 5.35 -27.30 2.25
CA MET A 180 4.50 -27.64 1.12
C MET A 180 5.30 -27.78 -0.16
N ARG A 181 6.19 -26.82 -0.45
CA ARG A 181 7.08 -26.88 -1.62
C ARG A 181 7.96 -28.13 -1.63
N SER A 182 8.51 -28.51 -0.47
CA SER A 182 9.28 -29.76 -0.34
C SER A 182 8.42 -30.96 -0.70
N GLY A 183 7.21 -31.07 -0.12
CA GLY A 183 6.32 -32.21 -0.37
C GLY A 183 5.79 -32.27 -1.80
N LEU A 184 5.62 -31.14 -2.49
CA LEU A 184 5.25 -31.10 -3.91
C LEU A 184 6.41 -31.48 -4.85
N THR A 185 7.65 -31.48 -4.36
CA THR A 185 8.83 -31.92 -5.12
C THR A 185 9.10 -33.42 -4.95
N GLU A 186 8.43 -34.06 -3.99
CA GLU A 186 8.55 -35.50 -3.69
C GLU A 186 7.52 -36.33 -4.49
N GLU A 187 7.68 -37.66 -4.48
CA GLU A 187 6.66 -38.58 -5.02
C GLU A 187 5.38 -38.46 -4.18
N PRO A 188 4.17 -38.48 -4.79
CA PRO A 188 3.85 -38.87 -6.17
C PRO A 188 3.85 -37.74 -7.22
N PHE A 189 4.06 -36.49 -6.82
CA PHE A 189 3.91 -35.32 -7.69
C PHE A 189 5.01 -35.20 -8.76
N SER A 190 6.21 -35.69 -8.46
CA SER A 190 7.37 -35.63 -9.36
C SER A 190 7.29 -36.59 -10.56
N LEU A 191 6.45 -37.62 -10.50
CA LEU A 191 6.34 -38.67 -11.52
C LEU A 191 5.54 -38.23 -12.75
N ASP A 192 4.65 -37.26 -12.58
CA ASP A 192 3.76 -36.77 -13.63
C ASP A 192 4.27 -35.45 -14.21
N HIS A 193 4.64 -35.45 -15.50
CA HIS A 193 5.23 -34.27 -16.14
C HIS A 193 4.24 -33.09 -16.27
N GLU A 194 2.95 -33.37 -16.45
CA GLU A 194 1.93 -32.32 -16.59
C GLU A 194 1.71 -31.61 -15.25
N ILE A 195 1.56 -32.40 -14.18
CA ILE A 195 1.41 -31.87 -12.81
C ILE A 195 2.70 -31.18 -12.35
N ALA A 196 3.88 -31.72 -12.66
CA ALA A 196 5.15 -31.06 -12.36
C ALA A 196 5.27 -29.69 -13.06
N GLY A 197 4.82 -29.59 -14.32
CA GLY A 197 4.73 -28.32 -15.04
C GLY A 197 3.77 -27.33 -14.37
N PHE A 198 2.61 -27.82 -13.91
CA PHE A 198 1.64 -27.01 -13.18
C PHE A 198 2.20 -26.51 -11.84
N ILE A 199 2.88 -27.38 -11.08
CA ILE A 199 3.56 -27.02 -9.83
C ILE A 199 4.63 -25.95 -10.09
N GLY A 200 5.39 -26.05 -11.18
CA GLY A 200 6.34 -25.00 -11.58
C GLY A 200 5.67 -23.63 -11.80
N ASN A 201 4.50 -23.60 -12.46
CA ASN A 201 3.72 -22.38 -12.63
C ASN A 201 3.10 -21.87 -11.32
N LEU A 202 2.71 -22.78 -10.41
CA LEU A 202 2.25 -22.44 -9.07
C LEU A 202 3.38 -21.82 -8.24
N ASP A 203 4.59 -22.37 -8.33
CA ASP A 203 5.78 -21.88 -7.65
C ASP A 203 6.07 -20.43 -8.03
N ILE A 204 6.01 -20.10 -9.32
CA ILE A 204 6.19 -18.72 -9.82
C ILE A 204 5.14 -17.79 -9.21
N ARG A 205 3.86 -18.20 -9.15
CA ARG A 205 2.79 -17.41 -8.53
C ARG A 205 3.02 -17.22 -7.03
N CYS A 206 3.44 -18.28 -6.34
CA CYS A 206 3.76 -18.22 -4.92
C CYS A 206 4.96 -17.31 -4.60
N MET A 207 5.90 -17.10 -5.53
CA MET A 207 7.02 -16.16 -5.32
C MET A 207 6.51 -14.74 -5.04
N GLU A 208 5.44 -14.29 -5.70
CA GLU A 208 4.85 -12.98 -5.45
C GLU A 208 4.31 -12.86 -4.01
N VAL A 209 3.69 -13.93 -3.52
CA VAL A 209 3.19 -14.00 -2.13
C VAL A 209 4.35 -13.96 -1.13
N VAL A 210 5.44 -14.69 -1.40
CA VAL A 210 6.65 -14.70 -0.56
C VAL A 210 7.31 -13.32 -0.53
N ASP A 211 7.43 -12.64 -1.66
CA ASP A 211 8.00 -11.30 -1.72
C ASP A 211 7.12 -10.27 -0.99
N ARG A 212 5.79 -10.40 -1.09
CA ARG A 212 4.86 -9.62 -0.26
C ARG A 212 5.08 -9.87 1.23
N ILE A 213 5.24 -11.12 1.66
CA ILE A 213 5.55 -11.47 3.05
C ILE A 213 6.85 -10.78 3.52
N ARG A 214 7.91 -10.82 2.70
CA ARG A 214 9.18 -10.15 3.00
C ARG A 214 9.02 -8.64 3.13
N GLN A 215 8.24 -8.01 2.25
CA GLN A 215 7.94 -6.58 2.32
C GLN A 215 7.19 -6.23 3.62
N ILE A 216 6.20 -7.04 4.02
CA ILE A 216 5.49 -6.87 5.29
C ILE A 216 6.45 -6.99 6.47
N GLN A 217 7.31 -8.01 6.48
CA GLN A 217 8.30 -8.21 7.55
C GLN A 217 9.26 -7.02 7.68
N ASN A 218 9.71 -6.45 6.57
CA ASN A 218 10.55 -5.24 6.59
C ASN A 218 9.80 -4.04 7.16
N THR A 219 8.54 -3.85 6.75
CA THR A 219 7.67 -2.80 7.31
C THR A 219 7.49 -2.96 8.82
N ILE A 220 7.29 -4.20 9.30
CA ILE A 220 7.20 -4.50 10.74
C ILE A 220 8.52 -4.15 11.45
N ARG A 221 9.67 -4.51 10.88
CA ARG A 221 10.99 -4.19 11.45
C ARG A 221 11.17 -2.67 11.58
N ASP A 222 10.90 -1.92 10.53
CA ASP A 222 11.02 -0.45 10.52
C ASP A 222 10.12 0.18 11.58
N ASN A 223 8.88 -0.31 11.71
CA ASN A 223 7.96 0.13 12.75
C ASN A 223 8.49 -0.16 14.16
N LEU A 224 9.04 -1.35 14.40
CA LEU A 224 9.66 -1.69 15.68
C LEU A 224 10.88 -0.81 16.00
N PHE A 225 11.70 -0.47 14.99
CA PHE A 225 12.80 0.47 15.17
C PHE A 225 12.31 1.87 15.55
N ARG A 226 11.28 2.37 14.86
CA ARG A 226 10.67 3.67 15.15
C ARG A 226 10.08 3.71 16.57
N VAL A 227 9.41 2.64 17.01
CA VAL A 227 8.91 2.52 18.38
C VAL A 227 10.04 2.58 19.41
N ARG A 228 11.15 1.86 19.19
CA ARG A 228 12.33 1.92 20.08
C ARG A 228 12.92 3.33 20.16
N GLU A 229 12.96 4.05 19.05
CA GLU A 229 13.46 5.43 19.03
C GLU A 229 12.55 6.38 19.82
N LEU A 230 11.23 6.26 19.61
CA LEU A 230 10.24 7.02 20.38
C LEU A 230 10.32 6.72 21.88
N GLU A 231 10.51 5.46 22.27
CA GLU A 231 10.66 5.07 23.67
C GLU A 231 11.93 5.65 24.30
N LYS A 232 13.05 5.70 23.57
CA LYS A 232 14.29 6.37 24.01
C LYS A 232 14.05 7.87 24.24
N ARG A 233 13.34 8.54 23.34
CA ARG A 233 13.00 9.98 23.48
C ARG A 233 12.04 10.21 24.66
N ALA A 234 11.01 9.38 24.80
CA ALA A 234 10.06 9.45 25.91
C ALA A 234 10.74 9.22 27.27
N ARG A 235 11.70 8.29 27.36
CA ARG A 235 12.51 8.09 28.59
C ARG A 235 13.32 9.33 28.96
N LYS A 236 13.95 10.00 27.99
CA LYS A 236 14.67 11.26 28.25
C LYS A 236 13.73 12.35 28.77
N ILE A 237 12.56 12.51 28.15
CA ILE A 237 11.56 13.49 28.58
C ILE A 237 11.06 13.19 30.01
N ARG A 238 10.76 11.91 30.31
CA ARG A 238 10.36 11.51 31.67
C ARG A 238 11.47 11.77 32.68
N ALA A 239 12.71 11.41 32.38
CA ALA A 239 13.85 11.67 33.25
C ALA A 239 14.03 13.17 33.55
N VAL A 240 13.87 14.04 32.52
CA VAL A 240 13.89 15.49 32.71
C VAL A 240 12.71 15.96 33.56
N ALA A 241 11.49 15.49 33.27
CA ALA A 241 10.30 15.86 34.03
C ALA A 241 10.38 15.41 35.50
N ASP A 242 10.90 14.21 35.76
CA ASP A 242 11.11 13.67 37.10
C ASP A 242 12.18 14.46 37.85
N HIS A 243 13.28 14.83 37.17
CA HIS A 243 14.32 15.68 37.72
C HIS A 243 13.77 17.06 38.13
N LEU A 244 12.95 17.69 37.28
CA LEU A 244 12.31 18.97 37.58
C LEU A 244 11.28 18.87 38.72
N ARG A 245 10.55 17.75 38.82
CA ARG A 245 9.62 17.50 39.94
C ARG A 245 10.34 17.31 41.28
N GLN A 246 11.48 16.61 41.27
CA GLN A 246 12.28 16.38 42.46
C GLN A 246 13.03 17.64 42.92
N ASN A 247 13.31 18.58 42.01
CA ASN A 247 14.04 19.81 42.30
C ASN A 247 13.20 21.05 41.91
N PRO A 248 12.14 21.37 42.68
CA PRO A 248 11.34 22.57 42.44
C PRO A 248 12.20 23.81 42.74
N GLY A 249 12.66 24.52 41.71
CA GLY A 249 13.60 25.65 41.80
C GLY A 249 14.93 25.43 41.08
N PHE A 250 15.09 24.31 40.35
CA PHE A 250 16.25 24.12 39.48
C PHE A 250 16.26 25.17 38.34
N GLU A 251 17.13 26.16 38.46
CA GLU A 251 17.53 27.03 37.36
C GLU A 251 18.76 26.45 36.69
N ALA A 252 18.65 26.17 35.40
CA ALA A 252 19.74 25.60 34.61
C ALA A 252 20.78 26.70 34.27
N THR A 253 21.53 27.12 35.29
CA THR A 253 22.49 28.25 35.24
C THR A 253 23.71 27.96 34.35
N ASN A 254 24.05 26.69 34.14
CA ASN A 254 25.16 26.27 33.26
C ASN A 254 24.74 25.93 31.81
N THR A 255 23.46 26.00 31.45
CA THR A 255 23.03 25.67 30.07
C THR A 255 23.30 26.78 29.08
N GLN A 256 23.40 28.03 29.53
CA GLN A 256 23.60 29.19 28.65
C GLN A 256 25.03 29.24 28.10
N GLU A 257 26.03 28.99 28.95
CA GLU A 257 27.44 28.88 28.56
C GLU A 257 27.68 27.65 27.64
N ARG A 258 26.99 26.53 27.89
CA ARG A 258 27.08 25.31 27.06
C ARG A 258 26.20 25.34 25.81
N LEU A 259 25.34 26.34 25.67
CA LEU A 259 24.52 26.56 24.47
C LEU A 259 25.40 27.01 23.29
N GLU A 260 26.43 27.81 23.61
CA GLU A 260 27.42 28.26 22.64
C GLU A 260 28.35 27.12 22.17
N GLU A 261 28.47 26.03 22.92
CA GLU A 261 29.32 24.88 22.55
C GLU A 261 28.62 23.90 21.59
N ASN A 262 27.28 23.88 21.51
CA ASN A 262 26.52 22.93 20.68
C ASN A 262 25.92 23.59 19.44
N SER A 263 26.39 23.21 18.25
CA SER A 263 25.93 23.78 16.97
C SER A 263 24.43 23.59 16.71
N PHE A 264 23.79 22.57 17.30
CA PHE A 264 22.34 22.35 17.19
C PHE A 264 21.49 23.44 17.85
N PHE A 265 22.03 24.18 18.83
CA PHE A 265 21.32 25.27 19.50
C PHE A 265 21.72 26.65 18.97
N GLN A 266 22.73 26.74 18.11
CA GLN A 266 23.19 27.99 17.49
C GLN A 266 22.34 28.42 16.27
N SER A 267 21.32 27.65 15.86
CA SER A 267 20.65 27.86 14.57
C SER A 267 19.39 28.73 14.62
N ILE A 268 19.43 29.88 15.29
CA ILE A 268 18.48 30.95 14.99
C ILE A 268 19.28 32.20 14.70
N SER A 269 19.72 32.34 13.45
CA SER A 269 20.18 33.63 12.96
C SER A 269 19.02 34.61 13.19
N PRO A 270 19.23 35.70 13.94
CA PRO A 270 18.16 36.65 14.22
C PRO A 270 17.58 37.11 12.90
N VAL A 271 16.26 36.98 12.75
CA VAL A 271 15.53 37.50 11.59
C VAL A 271 15.80 39.00 11.56
N ARG A 272 16.57 39.47 10.58
CA ARG A 272 16.79 40.89 10.38
C ARG A 272 15.48 41.50 9.88
N ILE A 273 14.67 41.99 10.81
CA ILE A 273 13.48 42.76 10.48
C ILE A 273 13.97 44.09 9.92
N GLN A 274 13.96 44.23 8.60
CA GLN A 274 14.05 45.55 7.97
C GLN A 274 12.66 46.16 8.03
N ALA A 275 12.48 47.12 8.93
CA ALA A 275 11.31 47.98 8.92
C ALA A 275 11.43 48.91 7.70
N ALA A 276 10.72 48.59 6.61
CA ALA A 276 10.48 49.53 5.53
C ALA A 276 9.32 50.43 5.96
N PRO A 277 9.46 51.77 5.87
CA PRO A 277 8.36 52.68 6.18
C PRO A 277 7.24 52.49 5.16
N ASP A 278 5.99 52.48 5.62
CA ASP A 278 4.82 52.36 4.74
C ASP A 278 4.64 53.65 3.92
N LEU A 279 4.89 53.55 2.63
CA LEU A 279 4.79 54.67 1.69
C LEU A 279 3.33 55.07 1.38
N GLN A 280 2.34 54.37 1.92
CA GLN A 280 0.92 54.73 1.81
C GLN A 280 0.43 55.61 2.96
N ASP A 281 1.22 55.75 4.03
CA ASP A 281 0.90 56.66 5.12
C ASP A 281 1.19 58.11 4.67
N PRO A 282 0.18 59.00 4.66
CA PRO A 282 0.35 60.39 4.22
C PRO A 282 1.42 61.15 5.02
N GLY A 283 1.63 60.83 6.31
CA GLY A 283 2.67 61.49 7.12
C GLY A 283 4.10 61.09 6.73
N VAL A 284 4.27 59.86 6.27
CA VAL A 284 5.55 59.32 5.78
C VAL A 284 5.86 59.86 4.38
N GLN A 285 4.84 59.99 3.52
CA GLN A 285 5.02 60.57 2.18
C GLN A 285 5.52 62.01 2.22
N GLU A 286 4.95 62.83 3.12
CA GLU A 286 5.34 64.24 3.26
C GLU A 286 6.80 64.36 3.73
N SER A 287 7.18 63.54 4.73
CA SER A 287 8.56 63.48 5.24
C SER A 287 9.56 62.98 4.19
N CYS A 288 9.20 61.97 3.40
CA CYS A 288 10.05 61.47 2.31
C CYS A 288 10.16 62.47 1.15
N ALA A 289 9.08 63.18 0.81
CA ALA A 289 9.10 64.24 -0.20
C ALA A 289 10.00 65.40 0.24
N GLU A 290 9.92 65.83 1.49
CA GLU A 290 10.81 66.83 2.06
C GLU A 290 12.28 66.40 1.98
N LEU A 291 12.61 65.17 2.38
CA LEU A 291 13.97 64.63 2.27
C LEU A 291 14.47 64.61 0.83
N VAL A 292 13.63 64.21 -0.14
CA VAL A 292 14.00 64.23 -1.56
C VAL A 292 14.20 65.67 -2.07
N THR A 293 13.39 66.63 -1.63
CA THR A 293 13.62 68.05 -1.98
C THR A 293 14.88 68.62 -1.34
N GLN A 294 15.22 68.21 -0.11
CA GLN A 294 16.45 68.62 0.56
C GLN A 294 17.68 68.00 -0.11
N LEU A 295 17.64 66.71 -0.45
CA LEU A 295 18.70 66.03 -1.17
C LEU A 295 18.87 66.59 -2.59
N SER A 296 17.79 66.85 -3.31
CA SER A 296 17.87 67.45 -4.66
C SER A 296 18.31 68.91 -4.64
N ARG A 297 18.07 69.66 -3.56
CA ARG A 297 18.66 70.99 -3.34
C ARG A 297 20.15 70.90 -3.03
N GLN A 298 20.58 69.92 -2.24
CA GLN A 298 22.00 69.68 -1.95
C GLN A 298 22.78 69.16 -3.17
N LEU A 299 22.14 68.38 -4.05
CA LEU A 299 22.76 67.78 -5.23
C LEU A 299 22.69 68.68 -6.49
N LYS A 300 21.99 69.82 -6.45
CA LYS A 300 21.99 70.80 -7.54
C LYS A 300 23.18 71.75 -7.43
N THR A 301 24.37 71.27 -7.76
CA THR A 301 25.40 72.08 -8.41
C THR A 301 26.08 71.32 -9.55
N THR A 302 25.97 71.93 -10.74
CA THR A 302 26.73 71.74 -11.99
C THR A 302 26.65 70.39 -12.71
N ALA A 303 25.62 70.24 -13.56
CA ALA A 303 25.76 69.44 -14.77
C ALA A 303 26.47 70.31 -15.83
N PRO A 304 27.69 69.97 -16.30
CA PRO A 304 28.28 70.65 -17.44
C PRO A 304 27.49 70.28 -18.70
N LYS A 305 27.13 71.31 -19.50
CA LYS A 305 26.67 71.11 -20.88
C LYS A 305 27.81 70.48 -21.68
N THR A 306 27.72 69.19 -21.97
CA THR A 306 28.61 68.54 -22.92
C THR A 306 28.20 68.92 -24.33
N GLU A 307 29.01 69.72 -25.02
CA GLU A 307 28.91 69.89 -26.46
C GLU A 307 29.17 68.53 -27.13
N ARG A 308 28.26 68.16 -28.03
CA ARG A 308 28.26 66.87 -28.69
C ARG A 308 29.21 66.92 -29.89
N ASN A 309 30.43 66.42 -29.72
CA ASN A 309 31.32 66.22 -30.86
C ASN A 309 30.79 65.10 -31.77
N GLN A 310 30.84 65.34 -33.08
CA GLN A 310 30.40 64.42 -34.12
C GLN A 310 31.27 63.16 -34.13
N SER A 311 30.62 62.00 -33.96
CA SER A 311 31.29 60.70 -34.02
C SER A 311 31.73 60.38 -35.44
N GLN A 312 33.04 60.33 -35.69
CA GLN A 312 33.62 59.60 -36.81
C GLN A 312 33.77 58.13 -36.41
N LEU A 313 33.18 57.25 -37.22
CA LEU A 313 33.33 55.80 -37.15
C LEU A 313 34.79 55.42 -37.41
N MET A 314 35.45 54.83 -36.41
CA MET A 314 36.71 54.11 -36.61
C MET A 314 36.51 52.68 -36.14
N SER A 315 36.43 51.80 -37.14
CA SER A 315 36.43 50.35 -36.98
C SER A 315 37.75 49.91 -36.35
N ARG A 316 37.70 49.21 -35.20
CA ARG A 316 38.75 48.28 -34.83
C ARG A 316 38.24 47.21 -33.85
N GLU A 317 38.07 46.03 -34.43
CA GLU A 317 38.07 44.68 -33.86
C GLU A 317 38.27 44.57 -32.35
N GLN A 318 37.18 44.21 -31.66
CA GLN A 318 37.24 43.47 -30.40
C GLN A 318 36.52 42.13 -30.58
N SER A 319 37.27 41.09 -30.24
CA SER A 319 37.01 39.67 -30.46
C SER A 319 35.70 39.19 -29.86
N ALA A 320 34.81 38.69 -30.71
CA ALA A 320 33.66 37.90 -30.31
C ALA A 320 34.13 36.62 -29.60
N HIS A 321 33.86 36.49 -28.31
CA HIS A 321 33.87 35.18 -27.67
C HIS A 321 32.73 34.34 -28.24
N VAL A 322 33.04 33.51 -29.24
CA VAL A 322 32.13 32.49 -29.75
C VAL A 322 32.08 31.37 -28.71
N ALA A 323 31.02 31.35 -27.89
CA ALA A 323 30.67 30.20 -27.10
C ALA A 323 30.36 29.02 -28.04
N LYS A 324 31.04 27.88 -27.86
CA LYS A 324 30.70 26.66 -28.61
C LYS A 324 29.31 26.18 -28.15
N PRO A 325 28.31 26.07 -29.05
CA PRO A 325 26.98 25.63 -28.67
C PRO A 325 26.99 24.14 -28.28
N ALA A 326 26.14 23.77 -27.31
CA ALA A 326 26.01 22.40 -26.81
C ALA A 326 25.54 21.46 -27.93
N MET A 327 25.90 20.17 -27.84
CA MET A 327 25.64 19.15 -28.88
C MET A 327 24.15 19.02 -29.23
N LEU A 328 23.25 19.26 -28.28
CA LEU A 328 21.80 19.30 -28.48
C LEU A 328 21.35 20.48 -29.36
N ASP A 329 21.91 21.67 -29.16
CA ASP A 329 21.56 22.86 -29.94
C ASP A 329 21.99 22.72 -31.41
N MET A 330 23.12 22.07 -31.66
CA MET A 330 23.57 21.77 -33.02
C MET A 330 22.66 20.76 -33.73
N LEU A 331 22.10 19.79 -32.98
CA LEU A 331 21.16 18.79 -33.51
C LEU A 331 19.81 19.43 -33.84
N VAL A 332 19.30 20.29 -32.94
CA VAL A 332 18.06 21.05 -33.15
C VAL A 332 18.20 22.02 -34.33
N LEU A 333 19.32 22.74 -34.45
CA LEU A 333 19.59 23.62 -35.59
C LEU A 333 19.66 22.86 -36.91
N LYS A 334 20.27 21.67 -36.95
CA LYS A 334 20.28 20.83 -38.16
C LYS A 334 18.89 20.33 -38.52
N LEU A 335 18.07 19.97 -37.52
CA LEU A 335 16.70 19.51 -37.74
C LEU A 335 15.82 20.66 -38.28
N LEU A 336 15.92 21.85 -37.68
CA LEU A 336 15.22 23.04 -38.13
C LEU A 336 15.67 23.52 -39.51
N ALA A 337 16.97 23.49 -39.81
CA ALA A 337 17.50 23.84 -41.14
C ALA A 337 16.99 22.87 -42.22
N ARG A 338 16.85 21.58 -41.89
CA ARG A 338 16.31 20.57 -42.79
C ARG A 338 14.82 20.74 -43.02
N CYS A 339 14.06 21.10 -41.99
CA CYS A 339 12.64 21.44 -42.11
C CYS A 339 12.41 22.73 -42.92
N TYR A 340 13.28 23.74 -42.75
CA TYR A 340 13.20 24.98 -43.52
C TYR A 340 13.48 24.76 -45.01
N ALA A 341 14.42 23.87 -45.36
CA ALA A 341 14.69 23.51 -46.76
C ALA A 341 13.58 22.65 -47.39
N ALA A 342 12.84 21.88 -46.59
CA ALA A 342 11.79 20.97 -47.06
C ALA A 342 10.37 21.58 -47.04
N GLY A 343 10.13 22.66 -46.30
CA GLY A 343 8.85 23.39 -46.32
C GLY A 343 7.66 22.69 -45.64
N GLU A 344 7.89 21.65 -44.82
CA GLU A 344 6.83 20.92 -44.11
C GLU A 344 6.90 21.11 -42.57
N PRO A 345 5.75 21.21 -41.87
CA PRO A 345 5.72 21.43 -40.42
C PRO A 345 6.05 20.16 -39.61
N LEU A 346 6.76 20.34 -38.49
CA LEU A 346 7.16 19.32 -37.51
C LEU A 346 5.94 18.73 -36.77
N SER A 347 5.20 17.84 -37.42
CA SER A 347 4.24 16.98 -36.75
C SER A 347 4.20 15.61 -37.41
N GLY A 348 4.63 14.59 -36.67
CA GLY A 348 4.27 13.20 -36.96
C GLY A 348 5.35 12.31 -37.57
N LYS A 349 6.46 12.07 -36.85
CA LYS A 349 7.00 10.73 -36.52
C LYS A 349 8.43 10.85 -35.96
N PRO A 350 8.74 10.30 -34.77
CA PRO A 350 10.11 10.21 -34.30
C PRO A 350 10.90 9.20 -35.15
N PRO A 351 12.18 9.47 -35.48
CA PRO A 351 13.02 8.49 -36.14
C PRO A 351 13.35 7.35 -35.18
N ILE A 352 13.19 6.13 -35.68
CA ILE A 352 13.59 4.86 -35.06
C ILE A 352 15.11 4.87 -34.92
N PHE A 353 15.61 4.53 -33.73
CA PHE A 353 17.04 4.34 -33.46
C PHE A 353 17.58 3.08 -34.13
#